data_AF-A0A087GTD1-F1
#
_entry.id   AF-A0A087GTD1-F1
#
_cell.length_a   1.000
_cell.length_b   1.000
_cell.length_c   1.000
_cell.angle_alpha   90.00
_cell.angle_beta   90.00
_cell.angle_gamma   90.00
#
_symmetry.space_group_name_H-M   'P 1'
#
loop_
_entity.id
_entity.type
_entity.pdbx_description
1 polymer ?
#
loop_
_entity_poly.entity_id
_entity_poly.type
_entity_poly.pdbx_seq_one_letter_code
_entity_poly.pdbx_strand_id
1 'polypeptide(L)'
;MELQVRLCQFFFFLTILQYSSSARILRIDKPDWHDVAASARWLVSQNIWGVLSTLSIEHQGAPFGNVVSFSDGLPGEGKGIPYFYLTTLDPTTRNALKDSRASFTISESPIGTCKMDPMDPTCSKLTLTGKLLQLEERSEEEKVAKKALFTKHPEMMDWPKGHDFRVFKLEIINIFLINWYGGAKSITVDEYLRYKPLKVSSF
;
A
#
# COMPACT_ATOMS: atom_id res chain seq x y z
N MET A 1 -4.16 39.16 -54.04
CA MET A 1 -3.41 39.82 -52.96
C MET A 1 -4.45 40.25 -51.93
N GLU A 2 -4.60 39.64 -50.76
CA GLU A 2 -3.67 38.90 -49.92
C GLU A 2 -4.44 37.95 -48.99
N LEU A 3 -3.88 36.75 -48.81
CA LEU A 3 -3.89 35.92 -47.59
C LEU A 3 -5.26 35.58 -46.97
N GLN A 4 -5.83 34.38 -47.16
CA GLN A 4 -5.26 33.06 -46.85
C GLN A 4 -4.56 32.96 -45.47
N VAL A 5 -5.00 33.69 -44.45
CA VAL A 5 -4.62 33.40 -43.04
C VAL A 5 -5.74 33.86 -42.11
N ARG A 6 -6.81 33.09 -41.92
CA ARG A 6 -7.58 32.99 -40.65
C ARG A 6 -8.31 31.64 -40.52
N LEU A 7 -7.72 30.61 -41.11
CA LEU A 7 -7.87 29.22 -40.68
C LEU A 7 -7.08 29.11 -39.35
N CYS A 8 -7.64 28.46 -38.31
CA CYS A 8 -6.99 28.05 -37.04
C CYS A 8 -7.32 28.78 -35.71
N GLN A 9 -8.35 29.61 -35.58
CA GLN A 9 -8.69 30.20 -34.26
C GLN A 9 -10.13 29.98 -33.79
N PHE A 10 -10.79 28.91 -34.23
CA PHE A 10 -11.90 28.35 -33.44
C PHE A 10 -11.28 27.46 -32.36
N PHE A 11 -11.05 28.08 -31.20
CA PHE A 11 -10.58 27.47 -29.97
C PHE A 11 -11.36 26.19 -29.66
N PHE A 12 -10.75 25.06 -29.98
CA PHE A 12 -11.03 23.77 -29.34
C PHE A 12 -10.52 23.88 -27.89
N PHE A 13 -11.21 24.62 -27.03
CA PHE A 13 -11.06 24.49 -25.58
C PHE A 13 -11.76 23.20 -25.16
N LEU A 14 -11.15 22.06 -25.53
CA LEU A 14 -11.34 20.80 -24.82
C LEU A 14 -10.74 21.03 -23.43
N THR A 15 -11.54 21.53 -22.51
CA THR A 15 -11.22 21.46 -21.09
C THR A 15 -11.17 19.98 -20.73
N ILE A 16 -9.99 19.39 -20.79
CA ILE A 16 -9.71 18.13 -20.12
C ILE A 16 -9.87 18.46 -18.64
N LEU A 17 -11.07 18.22 -18.10
CA LEU A 17 -11.25 18.08 -16.67
C LEU A 17 -10.42 16.85 -16.30
N GLN A 18 -9.16 17.06 -15.92
CA GLN A 18 -8.42 16.04 -15.20
C GLN A 18 -9.19 15.85 -13.90
N TYR A 19 -10.05 14.84 -13.88
CA TYR A 19 -10.63 14.29 -12.66
C TYR A 19 -9.47 13.67 -11.88
N SER A 20 -8.66 14.51 -11.22
CA SER A 20 -7.78 14.06 -10.16
C SER A 20 -8.67 13.71 -8.98
N SER A 21 -9.29 12.54 -9.05
CA SER A 21 -9.96 11.88 -7.93
C SER A 21 -8.87 11.45 -6.95
N SER A 22 -8.22 12.40 -6.27
CA SER A 22 -7.36 12.08 -5.15
C SER A 22 -8.29 11.68 -4.01
N ALA A 23 -8.44 10.37 -3.80
CA ALA A 23 -9.10 9.86 -2.62
C ALA A 23 -8.37 10.44 -1.39
N ARG A 24 -9.06 11.30 -0.63
CA ARG A 24 -8.48 11.90 0.57
C ARG A 24 -8.23 10.79 1.59
N ILE A 25 -6.97 10.52 1.87
CA ILE A 25 -6.57 9.65 2.99
C ILE A 25 -7.07 10.32 4.28
N LEU A 26 -7.81 9.57 5.10
CA LEU A 26 -8.10 9.99 6.46
C LEU A 26 -6.77 10.04 7.24
N ARG A 27 -6.30 11.27 7.49
CA ARG A 27 -5.12 11.49 8.32
C ARG A 27 -5.47 11.17 9.76
N ILE A 28 -4.76 10.20 10.32
CA ILE A 28 -4.84 9.81 11.72
C ILE A 28 -3.56 10.29 12.39
N ASP A 29 -3.67 10.89 13.57
CA ASP A 29 -2.51 11.32 14.34
C ASP A 29 -1.61 10.14 14.69
N LYS A 30 -0.29 10.41 14.72
CA LYS A 30 0.71 9.41 15.11
C LYS A 30 0.43 8.98 16.56
N PRO A 31 0.26 7.66 16.83
CA PRO A 31 0.07 7.16 18.18
C PRO A 31 1.27 7.41 19.10
N ASP A 32 1.05 7.33 20.41
CA ASP A 32 2.14 7.24 21.38
C ASP A 32 2.99 6.00 21.07
N TRP A 33 4.32 6.15 21.10
CA TRP A 33 5.24 5.09 20.71
C TRP A 33 5.24 3.90 21.69
N HIS A 34 4.73 4.06 22.91
CA HIS A 34 4.50 2.96 23.85
C HIS A 34 3.34 2.06 23.40
N ASP A 35 2.39 2.57 22.62
CA ASP A 35 1.35 1.76 21.99
C ASP A 35 1.89 1.15 20.69
N VAL A 36 2.62 0.04 20.86
CA VAL A 36 3.33 -0.67 19.80
C VAL A 36 2.37 -1.16 18.71
N ALA A 37 1.21 -1.72 19.09
CA ALA A 37 0.22 -2.22 18.14
C ALA A 37 -0.46 -1.08 17.38
N ALA A 38 -0.81 0.01 18.06
CA ALA A 38 -1.33 1.21 17.39
C ALA A 38 -0.31 1.79 16.40
N SER A 39 0.96 1.91 16.81
CA SER A 39 2.04 2.42 15.95
C SER A 39 2.20 1.62 14.67
N ALA A 40 2.23 0.28 14.77
CA ALA A 40 2.32 -0.60 13.60
C ALA A 40 1.10 -0.48 12.69
N ARG A 41 -0.12 -0.47 13.26
CA ARG A 41 -1.36 -0.36 12.50
C ARG A 41 -1.56 1.01 11.86
N TRP A 42 -1.13 2.06 12.55
CA TRP A 42 -1.11 3.41 12.02
C TRP A 42 -0.23 3.49 10.77
N LEU A 43 1.02 2.99 10.83
CA LEU A 43 1.93 2.96 9.68
C LEU A 43 1.27 2.30 8.45
N VAL A 44 0.62 1.15 8.64
CA VAL A 44 -0.05 0.42 7.57
C VAL A 44 -1.25 1.19 7.01
N SER A 45 -2.06 1.79 7.88
CA SER A 45 -3.24 2.55 7.46
C SER A 45 -2.87 3.83 6.67
N GLN A 46 -1.82 4.53 7.09
CA GLN A 46 -1.44 5.85 6.59
C GLN A 46 -0.55 5.80 5.35
N ASN A 47 0.16 4.69 5.12
CA ASN A 47 0.91 4.49 3.87
C ASN A 47 0.01 4.02 2.74
N ILE A 48 0.30 4.45 1.51
CA ILE A 48 -0.40 3.99 0.29
C ILE A 48 0.45 3.04 -0.55
N TRP A 49 1.76 3.03 -0.33
CA TRP A 49 2.72 2.18 -1.03
C TRP A 49 3.81 1.70 -0.06
N GLY A 50 4.59 0.72 -0.48
CA GLY A 50 5.78 0.25 0.24
C GLY A 50 6.68 -0.60 -0.65
N VAL A 51 7.67 -1.26 -0.05
CA VAL A 51 8.58 -2.17 -0.74
C VAL A 51 8.20 -3.61 -0.42
N LEU A 52 7.76 -4.35 -1.44
CA LEU A 52 7.46 -5.77 -1.34
C LEU A 52 8.66 -6.57 -1.87
N SER A 53 9.27 -7.34 -0.98
CA SER A 53 10.42 -8.20 -1.28
C SER A 53 9.98 -9.63 -1.50
N THR A 54 10.44 -10.23 -2.60
CA THR A 54 10.19 -11.64 -2.99
C THR A 54 11.51 -12.33 -3.35
N LEU A 55 11.48 -13.64 -3.58
CA LEU A 55 12.67 -14.40 -3.98
C LEU A 55 12.71 -14.56 -5.51
N SER A 56 13.73 -13.99 -6.15
CA SER A 56 13.82 -13.97 -7.61
C SER A 56 14.03 -15.36 -8.21
N ILE A 57 13.13 -15.77 -9.10
CA ILE A 57 13.30 -16.99 -9.90
C ILE A 57 14.37 -16.84 -10.98
N GLU A 58 14.60 -15.61 -11.46
CA GLU A 58 15.57 -15.31 -12.52
C GLU A 58 17.00 -15.15 -11.97
N HIS A 59 17.14 -14.88 -10.66
CA HIS A 59 18.42 -14.64 -10.00
C HIS A 59 18.67 -15.61 -8.83
N GLN A 60 18.31 -16.88 -9.01
CA GLN A 60 18.69 -17.98 -8.11
C GLN A 60 18.28 -17.74 -6.64
N GLY A 61 17.12 -17.13 -6.41
CA GLY A 61 16.59 -16.84 -5.08
C GLY A 61 17.13 -15.56 -4.43
N ALA A 62 17.83 -14.69 -5.17
CA ALA A 62 18.20 -13.37 -4.65
C ALA A 62 16.95 -12.56 -4.24
N PRO A 63 17.00 -11.79 -3.13
CA PRO A 63 15.89 -10.95 -2.72
C PRO A 63 15.64 -9.85 -3.75
N PHE A 64 14.40 -9.71 -4.20
CA PHE A 64 13.95 -8.71 -5.14
C PHE A 64 12.91 -7.81 -4.48
N GLY A 65 13.28 -6.57 -4.17
CA GLY A 65 12.39 -5.55 -3.64
C GLY A 65 11.76 -4.71 -4.75
N ASN A 66 10.44 -4.59 -4.74
CA ASN A 66 9.68 -3.80 -5.71
C ASN A 66 8.75 -2.81 -5.00
N VAL A 67 8.54 -1.64 -5.62
CA VAL A 67 7.59 -0.64 -5.11
C VAL A 67 6.19 -1.07 -5.51
N VAL A 68 5.31 -1.24 -4.53
CA VAL A 68 3.93 -1.65 -4.76
C VAL A 68 2.94 -0.78 -3.98
N SER A 69 1.81 -0.47 -4.63
CA SER A 69 0.65 0.11 -3.97
C SER A 69 -0.13 -0.96 -3.20
N PHE A 70 -0.70 -0.59 -2.06
CA PHE A 70 -1.48 -1.50 -1.23
C PHE A 70 -2.63 -0.79 -0.51
N SER A 71 -3.55 -1.57 0.05
CA SER A 71 -4.57 -1.10 0.99
C SER A 71 -4.82 -2.15 2.06
N ASP A 72 -5.15 -1.73 3.28
CA ASP A 72 -5.51 -2.64 4.39
C ASP A 72 -7.00 -2.62 4.73
N GLY A 73 -7.80 -1.85 3.99
CA GLY A 73 -9.25 -1.73 4.15
C GLY A 73 -9.80 -0.40 3.63
N LEU A 74 -11.10 -0.17 3.86
CA LEU A 74 -11.74 1.12 3.59
C LEU A 74 -11.27 2.19 4.60
N PRO A 75 -11.42 3.48 4.29
CA PRO A 75 -11.11 4.55 5.23
C PRO A 75 -11.78 4.34 6.59
N GLY A 76 -11.00 4.28 7.67
CA GLY A 76 -11.49 4.04 9.04
C GLY A 76 -11.80 2.57 9.38
N GLU A 77 -11.74 1.66 8.41
CA GLU A 77 -12.05 0.23 8.58
C GLU A 77 -10.86 -0.70 8.35
N GLY A 78 -9.66 -0.14 8.17
CA GLY A 78 -8.41 -0.87 7.97
C GLY A 78 -8.19 -1.97 8.99
N LYS A 79 -7.85 -3.18 8.54
CA LYS A 79 -7.63 -4.37 9.37
C LYS A 79 -6.15 -4.69 9.58
N GLY A 80 -5.26 -3.95 8.96
CA GLY A 80 -3.82 -4.20 9.01
C GLY A 80 -3.33 -5.34 8.11
N ILE A 81 -4.19 -5.97 7.31
CA ILE A 81 -3.77 -6.99 6.33
C ILE A 81 -3.54 -6.29 5.00
N PRO A 82 -2.30 -6.23 4.48
CA PRO A 82 -2.04 -5.61 3.18
C PRO A 82 -2.62 -6.45 2.04
N TYR A 83 -3.48 -5.81 1.24
CA TYR A 83 -3.92 -6.30 -0.06
C TYR A 83 -3.19 -5.55 -1.18
N PHE A 84 -2.91 -6.25 -2.27
CA PHE A 84 -2.19 -5.75 -3.45
C PHE A 84 -2.97 -6.10 -4.72
N TYR A 85 -2.79 -5.29 -5.78
CA TYR A 85 -3.33 -5.57 -7.11
C TYR A 85 -2.16 -5.73 -8.09
N LEU A 86 -1.86 -6.98 -8.46
CA LEU A 86 -0.59 -7.33 -9.11
C LEU A 86 -0.82 -8.12 -10.40
N THR A 87 0.12 -8.03 -11.34
CA THR A 87 0.10 -8.74 -12.63
C THR A 87 1.29 -9.68 -12.73
N THR A 88 1.12 -10.82 -13.41
CA THR A 88 2.22 -11.76 -13.73
C THR A 88 3.22 -11.20 -14.74
N LEU A 89 2.96 -10.04 -15.35
CA LEU A 89 3.96 -9.30 -16.12
C LEU A 89 5.09 -8.76 -15.23
N ASP A 90 4.81 -8.54 -13.94
CA ASP A 90 5.80 -8.09 -12.96
C ASP A 90 6.55 -9.28 -12.32
N PRO A 91 7.88 -9.21 -12.16
CA PRO A 91 8.66 -10.26 -11.48
C PRO A 91 8.16 -10.61 -10.08
N THR A 92 7.69 -9.64 -9.30
CA THR A 92 7.18 -9.84 -7.93
C THR A 92 6.08 -10.90 -7.89
N THR A 93 5.13 -10.85 -8.82
CA THR A 93 4.01 -11.80 -8.87
C THR A 93 4.49 -13.19 -9.26
N ARG A 94 5.34 -13.30 -10.30
CA ARG A 94 5.88 -14.59 -10.75
C ARG A 94 6.73 -15.26 -9.67
N ASN A 95 7.54 -14.47 -8.97
CA ASN A 95 8.34 -14.91 -7.83
C ASN A 95 7.44 -15.47 -6.73
N ALA A 96 6.41 -14.72 -6.32
CA ALA A 96 5.50 -15.13 -5.25
C ALA A 96 4.68 -16.39 -5.57
N LEU A 97 4.30 -16.58 -6.84
CA LEU A 97 3.60 -17.79 -7.28
C LEU A 97 4.50 -19.03 -7.24
N LYS A 98 5.83 -18.86 -7.35
CA LYS A 98 6.80 -19.95 -7.22
C LYS A 98 7.20 -20.22 -5.78
N ASP A 99 7.43 -19.16 -5.01
CA ASP A 99 7.76 -19.20 -3.58
C ASP A 99 7.05 -18.03 -2.89
N SER A 100 6.05 -18.35 -2.07
CA SER A 100 5.20 -17.33 -1.46
C SER A 100 5.89 -16.52 -0.37
N ARG A 101 7.11 -16.89 0.08
CA ARG A 101 7.82 -16.13 1.12
C ARG A 101 8.09 -14.71 0.65
N ALA A 102 7.60 -13.74 1.41
CA ALA A 102 7.72 -12.33 1.10
C ALA A 102 7.87 -11.49 2.39
N SER A 103 8.38 -10.28 2.22
CA SER A 103 8.29 -9.23 3.24
C SER A 103 7.82 -7.92 2.65
N PHE A 104 7.05 -7.16 3.40
CA PHE A 104 6.53 -5.86 3.01
C PHE A 104 6.99 -4.80 3.99
N THR A 105 7.75 -3.82 3.50
CA THR A 105 8.36 -2.77 4.32
C THR A 105 7.76 -1.41 3.99
N ILE A 106 7.41 -0.65 5.03
CA ILE A 106 6.90 0.71 4.95
C ILE A 106 7.61 1.62 5.95
N SER A 107 7.65 2.90 5.64
CA SER A 107 8.28 3.95 6.46
C SER A 107 7.26 5.02 6.82
N GLU A 108 7.49 5.72 7.92
CA GLU A 108 6.79 6.95 8.27
C GLU A 108 7.15 8.12 7.35
N SER A 109 8.35 8.11 6.75
CA SER A 109 8.87 9.25 5.98
C SER A 109 7.92 9.72 4.87
N PRO A 110 7.34 8.83 4.01
CA PRO A 110 6.37 9.23 2.99
C PRO A 110 5.05 9.80 3.54
N ILE A 111 4.71 9.56 4.81
CA ILE A 111 3.52 10.14 5.46
C ILE A 111 3.73 11.64 5.73
N GLY A 112 4.98 12.07 5.92
CA GLY A 112 5.35 13.46 6.19
C GLY A 112 5.27 13.89 7.65
N THR A 113 5.06 12.97 8.59
CA THR A 113 5.09 13.24 10.05
C THR A 113 6.48 13.07 10.66
N CYS A 114 7.39 12.43 9.93
CA CYS A 114 8.77 12.25 10.32
C CYS A 114 9.57 13.53 10.07
N LYS A 115 10.20 14.07 11.13
CA LYS A 115 11.03 15.30 11.08
C LYS A 115 12.53 15.02 11.00
N MET A 116 12.93 13.79 11.30
CA MET A 116 14.32 13.35 11.34
C MET A 116 14.68 12.58 10.06
N ASP A 117 15.93 12.12 9.97
CA ASP A 117 16.34 11.20 8.92
C ASP A 117 15.47 9.92 8.90
N PRO A 118 15.11 9.35 7.73
CA PRO A 118 14.30 8.13 7.66
C PRO A 118 14.88 6.91 8.38
N MET A 119 16.18 6.88 8.65
CA MET A 119 16.83 5.82 9.41
C MET A 119 16.70 6.02 10.94
N ASP A 120 16.48 7.24 11.41
CA ASP A 120 16.34 7.56 12.82
C ASP A 120 15.17 6.77 13.44
N PRO A 121 15.33 6.11 14.61
CA PRO A 121 14.28 5.28 15.20
C PRO A 121 12.98 6.01 15.56
N THR A 122 13.01 7.34 15.72
CA THR A 122 11.80 8.15 15.93
C THR A 122 10.99 8.33 14.64
N CYS A 123 11.61 8.08 13.49
CA CYS A 123 10.97 7.89 12.19
C CYS A 123 10.59 6.42 12.03
N SER A 124 9.32 6.12 12.29
CA SER A 124 8.88 4.75 12.47
C SER A 124 8.99 3.96 11.17
N LYS A 125 9.34 2.68 11.27
CA LYS A 125 9.42 1.75 10.14
C LYS A 125 8.95 0.36 10.54
N LEU A 126 8.27 -0.29 9.61
CA LEU A 126 7.63 -1.57 9.81
C LEU A 126 8.00 -2.50 8.65
N THR A 127 8.38 -3.72 8.99
CA THR A 127 8.47 -4.83 8.04
C THR A 127 7.53 -5.94 8.49
N LEU A 128 6.59 -6.31 7.62
CA LEU A 128 5.71 -7.47 7.78
C LEU A 128 6.29 -8.62 6.96
N THR A 129 6.70 -9.70 7.59
CA THR A 129 7.21 -10.90 6.91
C THR A 129 6.13 -11.97 6.91
N GLY A 130 5.94 -12.65 5.78
CA GLY A 130 4.81 -13.55 5.61
C GLY A 130 4.81 -14.33 4.30
N LYS A 131 3.61 -14.74 3.89
CA LYS A 131 3.35 -15.36 2.58
C LYS A 131 2.48 -14.44 1.72
N LEU A 132 2.93 -14.13 0.51
CA LEU A 132 2.11 -13.43 -0.47
C LEU A 132 1.24 -14.45 -1.22
N LEU A 133 -0.07 -14.38 -1.02
CA LEU A 133 -1.04 -15.35 -1.52
C LEU A 133 -2.02 -14.69 -2.47
N GLN A 134 -2.24 -15.28 -3.64
CA GLN A 134 -3.31 -14.86 -4.55
C GLN A 134 -4.66 -15.21 -3.92
N LEU A 135 -5.61 -14.27 -3.93
CA LEU A 135 -6.98 -14.56 -3.53
C LEU A 135 -7.73 -15.31 -4.62
N GLU A 136 -8.65 -16.17 -4.20
CA GLU A 136 -9.56 -16.84 -5.11
C GLU A 136 -10.45 -15.80 -5.82
N GLU A 137 -10.54 -15.91 -7.14
CA GLU A 137 -11.35 -15.01 -7.95
C GLU A 137 -12.82 -15.11 -7.53
N ARG A 138 -13.51 -13.97 -7.45
CA ARG A 138 -14.93 -13.86 -7.06
C ARG A 138 -15.26 -14.28 -5.63
N SER A 139 -14.26 -14.62 -4.80
CA SER A 139 -14.46 -14.81 -3.36
C SER A 139 -14.93 -13.50 -2.70
N GLU A 140 -15.61 -13.60 -1.56
CA GLU A 140 -16.04 -12.41 -0.81
C GLU A 140 -14.85 -11.58 -0.32
N GLU A 141 -13.74 -12.23 0.05
CA GLU A 141 -12.51 -11.52 0.44
C GLU A 141 -11.92 -10.72 -0.72
N GLU A 142 -11.89 -11.29 -1.94
CA GLU A 142 -11.39 -10.60 -3.14
C GLU A 142 -12.23 -9.36 -3.46
N LYS A 143 -13.56 -9.44 -3.35
CA LYS A 143 -14.45 -8.28 -3.56
C LYS A 143 -14.18 -7.16 -2.57
N VAL A 144 -14.03 -7.50 -1.28
CA VAL A 144 -13.70 -6.53 -0.22
C VAL A 144 -12.34 -5.90 -0.46
N ALA A 145 -11.33 -6.71 -0.78
CA ALA A 145 -9.98 -6.26 -1.06
C ALA A 145 -9.91 -5.34 -2.28
N LYS A 146 -10.59 -5.67 -3.40
CA LYS A 146 -10.67 -4.79 -4.59
C LYS A 146 -11.31 -3.46 -4.25
N LYS A 147 -12.41 -3.48 -3.48
CA LYS A 147 -13.07 -2.24 -3.06
C LYS A 147 -12.11 -1.37 -2.24
N ALA A 148 -11.37 -1.96 -1.29
CA ALA A 148 -10.37 -1.25 -0.49
C ALA A 148 -9.21 -0.70 -1.32
N LEU A 149 -8.71 -1.49 -2.27
CA LEU A 149 -7.64 -1.10 -3.21
C LEU A 149 -8.08 0.05 -4.10
N PHE A 150 -9.21 -0.06 -4.79
CA PHE A 150 -9.69 0.95 -5.73
C PHE A 150 -10.17 2.22 -5.02
N THR A 151 -10.64 2.11 -3.78
CA THR A 151 -10.94 3.30 -2.95
C THR A 151 -9.67 4.06 -2.61
N LYS A 152 -8.58 3.36 -2.26
CA LYS A 152 -7.30 4.00 -1.91
C LYS A 152 -6.50 4.43 -3.14
N HIS A 153 -6.66 3.72 -4.26
CA HIS A 153 -5.96 3.90 -5.53
C HIS A 153 -6.94 3.89 -6.71
N PRO A 154 -7.67 4.99 -6.97
CA PRO A 154 -8.71 5.02 -8.00
C PRO A 154 -8.22 4.67 -9.42
N GLU A 155 -6.97 5.01 -9.73
CA GLU A 155 -6.33 4.71 -11.03
C GLU A 155 -6.30 3.20 -11.35
N MET A 156 -6.29 2.32 -10.35
CA MET A 156 -6.28 0.87 -10.55
C MET A 156 -7.50 0.36 -11.32
N MET A 157 -8.61 1.11 -11.31
CA MET A 157 -9.82 0.76 -12.10
C MET A 157 -9.60 0.90 -13.60
N ASP A 158 -8.69 1.79 -14.01
CA ASP A 158 -8.40 2.11 -15.40
C ASP A 158 -7.18 1.36 -15.95
N TRP A 159 -6.52 0.56 -15.11
CA TRP A 159 -5.37 -0.25 -15.55
C TRP A 159 -5.75 -1.25 -16.66
N PRO A 160 -4.82 -1.57 -17.58
CA PRO A 160 -5.15 -2.34 -18.78
C PRO A 160 -5.73 -3.73 -18.48
N LYS A 161 -6.93 -4.01 -18.98
CA LYS A 161 -7.62 -5.30 -18.79
C LYS A 161 -6.82 -6.50 -19.30
N GLY A 162 -6.01 -6.31 -20.35
CA GLY A 162 -5.17 -7.35 -20.94
C GLY A 162 -3.95 -7.75 -20.10
N HIS A 163 -3.66 -7.03 -19.01
CA HIS A 163 -2.52 -7.33 -18.13
C HIS A 163 -2.90 -8.27 -16.97
N ASP A 164 -4.15 -8.73 -16.92
CA ASP A 164 -4.61 -9.78 -16.01
C ASP A 164 -4.28 -9.55 -14.52
N PHE A 165 -4.53 -8.34 -14.03
CA PHE A 165 -4.31 -8.03 -12.62
C PHE A 165 -5.19 -8.89 -11.69
N ARG A 166 -4.57 -9.40 -10.61
CA ARG A 166 -5.16 -10.24 -9.57
C ARG A 166 -4.90 -9.67 -8.20
N VAL A 167 -5.77 -9.99 -7.24
CA VAL A 167 -5.61 -9.55 -5.86
C VAL A 167 -4.74 -10.54 -5.09
N PHE A 168 -3.79 -10.00 -4.32
CA PHE A 168 -2.96 -10.76 -3.40
C PHE A 168 -3.14 -10.21 -1.98
N LYS A 169 -2.95 -11.07 -0.98
CA LYS A 169 -2.80 -10.66 0.43
C LYS A 169 -1.48 -11.11 0.99
N LEU A 170 -0.95 -10.37 1.96
CA LEU A 170 0.15 -10.84 2.79
C LEU A 170 -0.42 -11.53 4.04
N GLU A 171 -0.26 -12.84 4.12
CA GLU A 171 -0.47 -13.60 5.36
C GLU A 171 0.75 -13.39 6.28
N ILE A 172 0.57 -12.59 7.33
CA ILE A 172 1.66 -12.14 8.20
C ILE A 172 2.07 -13.26 9.16
N ILE A 173 3.37 -13.51 9.24
CA ILE A 173 4.00 -14.49 10.15
C ILE A 173 4.85 -13.80 11.21
N ASN A 174 5.53 -12.70 10.85
CA ASN A 174 6.39 -11.95 11.76
C ASN A 174 6.28 -10.44 11.51
N ILE A 175 6.46 -9.68 12.57
CA ILE A 175 6.44 -8.21 12.54
C ILE A 175 7.77 -7.69 13.10
N PHE A 176 8.40 -6.80 12.35
CA PHE A 176 9.55 -6.03 12.81
C PHE A 176 9.17 -4.54 12.82
N LEU A 177 9.06 -3.96 14.01
CA LEU A 177 8.75 -2.54 14.20
C LEU A 177 9.92 -1.83 14.90
N ILE A 178 10.32 -0.69 14.34
CA ILE A 178 11.11 0.33 15.05
C ILE A 178 10.28 1.60 15.04
N ASN A 179 9.88 2.08 16.21
CA ASN A 179 9.14 3.33 16.39
C ASN A 179 9.75 4.24 17.48
N TRP A 180 10.84 3.80 18.11
CA TRP A 180 11.65 4.57 19.04
C TRP A 180 13.02 3.90 19.23
N TYR A 181 13.93 4.57 19.94
CA TYR A 181 15.20 3.97 20.37
C TYR A 181 14.99 2.70 21.22
N GLY A 182 16.04 1.90 21.36
CA GLY A 182 16.04 0.64 22.12
C GLY A 182 15.79 -0.62 21.28
N GLY A 183 15.85 -0.52 19.95
CA GLY A 183 15.74 -1.67 19.05
C GLY A 183 14.29 -2.09 18.74
N ALA A 184 14.17 -3.25 18.10
CA ALA A 184 12.90 -3.78 17.59
C ALA A 184 11.91 -4.03 18.72
N LYS A 185 10.65 -3.65 18.50
CA LYS A 185 9.58 -3.88 19.49
C LYS A 185 9.04 -5.30 19.37
N SER A 186 8.76 -5.91 20.52
CA SER A 186 8.05 -7.20 20.59
C SER A 186 6.57 -6.97 20.33
N ILE A 187 6.04 -7.57 19.27
CA ILE A 187 4.61 -7.57 18.93
C ILE A 187 4.28 -8.86 18.20
N THR A 188 3.26 -9.56 18.66
CA THR A 188 2.73 -10.74 17.98
C THR A 188 1.76 -10.33 16.86
N VAL A 189 1.61 -11.20 15.86
CA VAL A 189 0.60 -11.00 14.79
C VAL A 189 -0.80 -10.86 15.39
N ASP A 190 -1.07 -11.63 16.43
CA ASP A 190 -2.31 -11.61 17.18
C ASP A 190 -2.62 -10.25 17.83
N GLU A 191 -1.66 -9.65 18.54
CA GLU A 191 -1.81 -8.31 19.12
C GLU A 191 -2.03 -7.25 18.04
N TYR A 192 -1.27 -7.34 16.95
CA TYR A 192 -1.38 -6.45 15.80
C TYR A 192 -2.77 -6.50 15.14
N LEU A 193 -3.31 -7.70 14.90
CA LEU A 193 -4.61 -7.89 14.25
C LEU A 193 -5.79 -7.60 15.18
N ARG A 194 -5.65 -7.85 16.49
CA ARG A 194 -6.72 -7.54 17.47
C ARG A 194 -6.86 -6.04 17.76
N TYR A 195 -5.86 -5.23 17.43
CA TYR A 195 -5.96 -3.79 17.61
C TYR A 195 -7.17 -3.22 16.86
N LYS A 196 -8.01 -2.48 17.58
CA LYS A 196 -9.10 -1.69 17.02
C LYS A 196 -8.73 -0.23 17.25
N PRO A 197 -8.65 0.60 16.19
CA PRO A 197 -8.48 2.03 16.37
C PRO A 197 -9.58 2.52 17.31
N LEU A 198 -9.21 3.30 18.34
CA LEU A 198 -10.19 3.99 19.16
C LEU A 198 -11.06 4.82 18.20
N LYS A 199 -12.39 4.68 18.29
CA LYS A 199 -13.33 5.45 17.46
C LYS A 199 -12.92 6.92 17.54
N VAL A 200 -12.57 7.52 16.42
CA VAL A 200 -12.48 8.98 16.33
C VAL A 200 -13.86 9.49 16.68
N SER A 201 -14.03 10.07 17.86
CA SER A 201 -15.25 10.78 18.21
C SER A 201 -15.37 11.92 17.22
N SER A 202 -16.32 11.80 16.29
CA SER A 202 -16.80 12.94 15.51
C SER A 202 -17.27 14.00 16.51
N PHE A 203 -16.62 15.16 16.51
CA PHE A 203 -17.21 16.36 17.08
C PHE A 203 -18.48 16.73 16.31
#